data_AF-A0A6L5G6J7-F1
#
_entry.id   AF-A0A6L5G6J7-F1
#
_cell.length_a   1.000
_cell.length_b   1.000
_cell.length_c   1.000
_cell.angle_alpha   90.00
_cell.angle_beta   90.00
_cell.angle_gamma   90.00
#
_symmetry.space_group_name_H-M   'P 1'
#
loop_
_entity.id
_entity.type
_entity.pdbx_description
1 polymer ?
#
loop_
_entity_poly.entity_id
_entity_poly.type
_entity_poly.pdbx_seq_one_letter_code
_entity_poly.pdbx_strand_id
1 'polypeptide(L)'
;MDVAALAGSLKSLAADLPFLVLDTADGHFEAAQAELKESSRESNAEIGLHKLGAARERLGAARTRLGEAAEAIDDYLAAIGAGTTPAPAATAAPGAPAAAPAPVDPRQWWTDRVNQLCDRDGDPEPEKVPPTRLFNELLKAAGDGNADAYCKRLRDAGPETGVKLPGLAWPLVRSLAAEHLGRNPNASDVPALRDKCVAKVRSLVPKAEPVHVAEALASACTLGCGAGDDAARTAAIGPALVAALHRLPRQRPQDVHDRKTERRA
;
A
#
# COMPACT_ATOMS: atom_id res chain seq x y z
N MET A 1 -22.57 -22.48 -8.07
CA MET A 1 -21.80 -22.16 -9.28
C MET A 1 -21.43 -23.48 -9.93
N ASP A 2 -21.59 -23.59 -11.24
CA ASP A 2 -21.15 -24.75 -12.02
C ASP A 2 -19.61 -24.74 -12.13
N VAL A 3 -18.97 -25.86 -11.81
CA VAL A 3 -17.49 -26.02 -11.85
C VAL A 3 -16.96 -25.77 -13.26
N ALA A 4 -17.74 -26.10 -14.29
CA ALA A 4 -17.38 -25.82 -15.68
C ALA A 4 -17.38 -24.32 -16.00
N ALA A 5 -18.33 -23.57 -15.44
CA ALA A 5 -18.42 -22.12 -15.62
C ALA A 5 -17.29 -21.37 -14.88
N LEU A 6 -16.91 -21.85 -13.68
CA LEU A 6 -15.77 -21.33 -12.93
C LEU A 6 -14.45 -21.61 -13.67
N ALA A 7 -14.25 -22.84 -14.14
CA ALA A 7 -13.06 -23.21 -14.90
C ALA A 7 -12.92 -22.41 -16.20
N GLY A 8 -14.04 -22.16 -16.91
CA GLY A 8 -14.05 -21.30 -18.09
C GLY A 8 -13.67 -19.85 -17.76
N SER A 9 -14.18 -19.31 -16.65
CA SER A 9 -13.86 -17.95 -16.21
C SER A 9 -12.39 -17.79 -15.82
N LEU A 10 -11.82 -18.77 -15.10
CA LEU A 10 -10.42 -18.76 -14.70
C LEU A 10 -9.45 -18.89 -15.89
N LYS A 11 -9.79 -19.74 -16.88
CA LYS A 11 -9.00 -19.85 -18.12
C LYS A 11 -9.02 -18.56 -18.94
N SER A 12 -10.18 -17.89 -19.01
CA SER A 12 -10.29 -16.57 -19.64
C SER A 12 -9.42 -15.54 -18.93
N LEU A 13 -9.47 -15.53 -17.59
CA LEU A 13 -8.73 -14.56 -16.78
C LEU A 13 -7.22 -14.78 -16.82
N ALA A 14 -6.76 -16.03 -16.94
CA ALA A 14 -5.37 -16.37 -17.20
C ALA A 14 -4.91 -15.94 -18.60
N ALA A 15 -5.77 -16.08 -19.63
CA ALA A 15 -5.47 -15.64 -20.99
C ALA A 15 -5.39 -14.10 -21.12
N ASP A 16 -6.13 -13.37 -20.28
CA ASP A 16 -6.13 -11.90 -20.24
C ASP A 16 -4.96 -11.29 -19.44
N LEU A 17 -4.05 -12.11 -18.89
CA LEU A 17 -2.89 -11.61 -18.15
C LEU A 17 -1.99 -10.74 -19.05
N PRO A 18 -1.53 -9.57 -18.58
CA PRO A 18 -0.93 -8.53 -19.43
C PRO A 18 0.55 -8.78 -19.78
N PHE A 19 0.93 -10.02 -20.10
CA PHE A 19 2.32 -10.36 -20.46
C PHE A 19 2.83 -9.57 -21.67
N LEU A 20 2.00 -9.40 -22.70
CA LEU A 20 2.34 -8.61 -23.90
C LEU A 20 2.61 -7.13 -23.59
N VAL A 21 1.93 -6.58 -22.58
CA VAL A 21 2.14 -5.18 -22.15
C VAL A 21 3.48 -5.05 -21.42
N LEU A 22 3.87 -6.07 -20.64
CA LEU A 22 5.19 -6.10 -19.99
C LEU A 22 6.33 -6.24 -21.01
N ASP A 23 6.16 -7.06 -22.05
CA ASP A 23 7.16 -7.21 -23.10
C ASP A 23 7.33 -5.92 -23.92
N THR A 24 6.22 -5.22 -24.17
CA THR A 24 6.25 -3.89 -24.81
C THR A 24 7.01 -2.88 -23.94
N ALA A 25 6.75 -2.87 -22.62
CA ALA A 25 7.45 -2.01 -21.68
C ALA A 25 8.96 -2.32 -21.63
N ASP A 26 9.36 -3.59 -21.67
CA ASP A 26 10.77 -4.00 -21.74
C ASP A 26 11.45 -3.45 -23.01
N GLY A 27 10.76 -3.54 -24.16
CA GLY A 27 11.26 -2.95 -25.42
C GLY A 27 11.50 -1.44 -25.33
N HIS A 28 10.62 -0.70 -24.64
CA HIS A 28 10.82 0.72 -24.40
C HIS A 28 11.98 1.02 -23.45
N PHE A 29 12.22 0.19 -22.44
CA PHE A 29 13.36 0.35 -21.54
C PHE A 29 14.70 0.06 -22.23
N GLU A 30 14.77 -0.94 -23.10
CA GLU A 30 15.96 -1.22 -23.92
C GLU A 30 16.28 -0.05 -24.86
N ALA A 31 15.27 0.51 -25.53
CA ALA A 31 15.43 1.68 -26.38
C ALA A 31 15.93 2.90 -25.59
N ALA A 32 15.32 3.18 -24.43
CA ALA A 32 15.74 4.26 -23.54
C ALA A 32 17.17 4.05 -22.99
N GLN A 33 17.57 2.80 -22.73
CA GLN A 33 18.93 2.48 -22.29
C GLN A 33 19.96 2.76 -23.37
N ALA A 34 19.65 2.42 -24.63
CA ALA A 34 20.51 2.69 -25.77
C ALA A 34 20.72 4.20 -25.99
N GLU A 35 19.64 4.98 -25.95
CA GLU A 35 19.69 6.44 -26.11
C GLU A 35 20.46 7.14 -24.98
N LEU A 36 20.25 6.71 -23.72
CA LEU A 36 20.97 7.25 -22.57
C LEU A 36 22.46 6.91 -22.60
N LYS A 37 22.80 5.70 -23.08
CA LYS A 37 24.20 5.28 -23.25
C LYS A 37 24.91 6.11 -24.31
N GLU A 38 24.24 6.40 -25.43
CA GLU A 38 24.79 7.26 -26.47
C GLU A 38 24.94 8.71 -25.98
N SER A 39 23.90 9.25 -25.34
CA SER A 39 23.94 10.60 -24.73
C SER A 39 25.03 10.72 -23.65
N SER A 40 25.35 9.64 -22.93
CA SER A 40 26.43 9.61 -21.92
C SER A 40 27.84 9.60 -22.48
N ARG A 41 28.00 9.19 -23.74
CA ARG A 41 29.29 9.29 -24.44
C ARG A 41 29.57 10.72 -24.88
N GLU A 42 28.50 11.49 -25.13
CA GLU A 42 28.58 12.86 -25.61
C GLU A 42 28.57 13.90 -24.46
N SER A 43 28.17 13.52 -23.24
CA SER A 43 28.02 14.43 -22.09
C SER A 43 28.75 13.95 -20.84
N ASN A 44 29.41 14.88 -20.13
CA ASN A 44 30.18 14.63 -18.91
C ASN A 44 29.31 14.63 -17.62
N ALA A 45 28.00 14.39 -17.73
CA ALA A 45 27.04 14.48 -16.62
C ALA A 45 26.62 13.08 -16.13
N GLU A 46 26.32 12.94 -14.83
CA GLU A 46 25.73 11.73 -14.25
C GLU A 46 24.31 11.53 -14.79
N ILE A 47 24.19 10.70 -15.83
CA ILE A 47 22.92 10.39 -16.48
C ILE A 47 22.19 9.30 -15.68
N GLY A 48 20.86 9.41 -15.61
CA GLY A 48 19.93 8.65 -14.75
C GLY A 48 19.82 7.13 -14.97
N LEU A 49 20.89 6.47 -15.44
CA LEU A 49 21.04 5.03 -15.64
C LEU A 49 20.61 4.20 -14.41
N HIS A 50 20.88 4.70 -13.21
CA HIS A 50 20.48 4.06 -11.95
C HIS A 50 18.95 4.01 -11.77
N LYS A 51 18.21 5.02 -12.24
CA LYS A 51 16.74 5.04 -12.20
C LYS A 51 16.13 4.08 -13.22
N LEU A 52 16.78 3.95 -14.38
CA LEU A 52 16.38 3.00 -15.43
C LEU A 52 16.58 1.55 -14.96
N GLY A 53 17.71 1.25 -14.34
CA GLY A 53 17.96 -0.06 -13.72
C GLY A 53 16.91 -0.41 -12.67
N ALA A 54 16.58 0.52 -11.76
CA ALA A 54 15.54 0.30 -10.77
C ALA A 54 14.14 0.09 -11.39
N ALA A 55 13.83 0.72 -12.53
CA ALA A 55 12.57 0.51 -13.25
C ALA A 55 12.51 -0.89 -13.89
N ARG A 56 13.64 -1.37 -14.44
CA ARG A 56 13.74 -2.71 -15.05
C ARG A 56 13.66 -3.83 -14.01
N GLU A 57 14.28 -3.66 -12.85
CA GLU A 57 14.14 -4.60 -11.72
C GLU A 57 12.67 -4.72 -11.26
N ARG A 58 11.93 -3.61 -11.23
CA ARG A 58 10.50 -3.62 -10.91
C ARG A 58 9.67 -4.33 -11.99
N LEU A 59 10.04 -4.16 -13.25
CA LEU A 59 9.40 -4.86 -14.37
C LEU A 59 9.65 -6.38 -14.30
N GLY A 60 10.87 -6.78 -13.96
CA GLY A 60 11.22 -8.18 -13.69
C GLY A 60 10.40 -8.76 -12.54
N ALA A 61 10.30 -8.05 -11.41
CA ALA A 61 9.49 -8.48 -10.27
C ALA A 61 7.99 -8.59 -10.61
N ALA A 62 7.46 -7.69 -11.44
CA ALA A 62 6.08 -7.77 -11.93
C ALA A 62 5.85 -9.01 -12.80
N ARG A 63 6.81 -9.34 -13.69
CA ARG A 63 6.75 -10.54 -14.52
C ARG A 63 6.76 -11.82 -13.67
N THR A 64 7.64 -11.91 -12.67
CA THR A 64 7.69 -13.06 -11.76
C THR A 64 6.35 -13.28 -11.05
N ARG A 65 5.76 -12.21 -10.49
CA ARG A 65 4.47 -12.29 -9.80
C ARG A 65 3.30 -12.69 -10.72
N LEU A 66 3.30 -12.25 -11.98
CA LEU A 66 2.30 -12.70 -12.95
C LEU A 66 2.48 -14.18 -13.32
N GLY A 67 3.73 -14.66 -13.40
CA GLY A 67 4.02 -16.09 -13.58
C GLY A 67 3.51 -16.94 -12.42
N GLU A 68 3.80 -16.53 -11.18
CA GLU A 68 3.30 -17.20 -9.97
C GLU A 68 1.76 -17.21 -9.90
N ALA A 69 1.11 -16.13 -10.34
CA ALA A 69 -0.35 -16.06 -10.39
C ALA A 69 -0.94 -16.99 -11.47
N ALA A 70 -0.29 -17.12 -12.63
CA ALA A 70 -0.70 -18.05 -13.68
C ALA A 70 -0.56 -19.51 -13.22
N GLU A 71 0.57 -19.85 -12.60
CA GLU A 71 0.85 -21.18 -12.04
C GLU A 71 -0.17 -21.55 -10.95
N ALA A 72 -0.51 -20.62 -10.07
CA ALA A 72 -1.54 -20.83 -9.05
C ALA A 72 -2.94 -21.06 -9.64
N ILE A 73 -3.27 -20.42 -10.77
CA ILE A 73 -4.53 -20.67 -11.48
C ILE A 73 -4.54 -22.07 -12.10
N ASP A 74 -3.43 -22.49 -12.72
CA ASP A 74 -3.31 -23.82 -13.32
C ASP A 74 -3.36 -24.93 -12.26
N ASP A 75 -2.70 -24.74 -11.11
CA ASP A 75 -2.76 -25.64 -9.97
C ASP A 75 -4.19 -25.76 -9.42
N TYR A 76 -4.91 -24.65 -9.31
CA TYR A 76 -6.30 -24.65 -8.89
C TYR A 76 -7.20 -25.38 -9.89
N LEU A 77 -7.00 -25.16 -11.20
CA LEU A 77 -7.73 -25.86 -12.26
C LEU A 77 -7.46 -27.37 -12.25
N ALA A 78 -6.22 -27.79 -11.97
CA ALA A 78 -5.86 -29.19 -11.79
C ALA A 78 -6.54 -29.80 -10.55
N ALA A 79 -6.55 -29.08 -9.43
CA ALA A 79 -7.16 -29.53 -8.18
C ALA A 79 -8.69 -29.73 -8.27
N ILE A 80 -9.39 -28.92 -9.07
CA ILE A 80 -10.85 -29.07 -9.30
C ILE A 80 -11.19 -30.04 -10.45
N GLY A 81 -10.20 -30.75 -11.01
CA GLY A 81 -10.40 -31.71 -12.10
C GLY A 81 -10.72 -31.08 -13.47
N ALA A 82 -10.48 -29.78 -13.63
CA ALA A 82 -10.69 -29.03 -14.86
C ALA A 82 -9.40 -28.75 -15.65
N GLY A 83 -8.27 -29.28 -15.17
CA GLY A 83 -6.99 -29.31 -15.88
C GLY A 83 -7.07 -30.17 -17.14
N THR A 84 -6.29 -29.81 -18.16
CA THR A 84 -6.11 -30.62 -19.37
C THR A 84 -5.50 -31.97 -19.01
N THR A 85 -6.34 -32.99 -18.85
CA THR A 85 -5.92 -34.37 -18.58
C THR A 85 -5.41 -35.02 -19.87
N PRO A 86 -4.29 -35.75 -19.82
CA PRO A 86 -4.38 -37.18 -20.01
C PRO A 86 -3.86 -37.92 -18.76
N ALA A 87 -4.61 -38.91 -18.31
CA ALA A 87 -4.25 -39.82 -17.22
C ALA A 87 -3.80 -41.18 -17.80
N PRO A 88 -3.23 -42.12 -17.02
CA PRO A 88 -2.52 -42.00 -15.75
C PRO A 88 -1.12 -42.69 -15.77
N ALA A 89 -0.21 -42.32 -14.87
CA ALA A 89 0.82 -43.23 -14.38
C ALA A 89 1.24 -42.85 -12.95
N ALA A 90 0.98 -43.77 -12.02
CA ALA A 90 1.40 -43.67 -10.63
C ALA A 90 2.90 -43.96 -10.52
N THR A 91 3.68 -43.10 -9.86
CA THR A 91 4.83 -43.56 -9.05
C THR A 91 5.26 -42.51 -8.00
N ALA A 92 5.32 -42.98 -6.75
CA ALA A 92 6.16 -42.56 -5.62
C ALA A 92 6.07 -41.12 -5.06
N ALA A 93 5.60 -41.03 -3.82
CA ALA A 93 5.70 -39.86 -2.95
C ALA A 93 7.16 -39.52 -2.58
N PRO A 94 7.47 -38.23 -2.47
CA PRO A 94 8.24 -37.75 -1.32
C PRO A 94 7.68 -36.44 -0.74
N GLY A 95 7.48 -36.42 0.58
CA GLY A 95 7.24 -35.20 1.37
C GLY A 95 5.78 -34.77 1.42
N ALA A 96 5.18 -34.86 2.60
CA ALA A 96 3.88 -34.23 2.85
C ALA A 96 4.00 -32.72 2.52
N PRO A 97 3.18 -32.16 1.61
CA PRO A 97 3.13 -30.72 1.45
C PRO A 97 2.65 -30.15 2.78
N ALA A 98 3.41 -29.21 3.34
CA ALA A 98 2.94 -28.38 4.44
C ALA A 98 1.56 -27.85 4.04
N ALA A 99 0.56 -28.08 4.88
CA ALA A 99 -0.82 -27.71 4.59
C ALA A 99 -0.85 -26.28 4.06
N ALA A 100 -1.31 -26.13 2.81
CA ALA A 100 -1.55 -24.82 2.23
C ALA A 100 -2.38 -24.00 3.22
N PRO A 101 -2.01 -22.75 3.54
CA PRO A 101 -2.82 -21.93 4.42
C PRO A 101 -4.23 -21.89 3.83
N ALA A 102 -5.23 -22.26 4.64
CA ALA A 102 -6.62 -22.20 4.23
C ALA A 102 -6.92 -20.82 3.63
N PRO A 103 -7.78 -20.71 2.61
CA PRO A 103 -8.16 -19.42 2.04
C PRO A 103 -8.62 -18.50 3.18
N VAL A 104 -7.80 -17.50 3.49
CA VAL A 104 -8.07 -16.59 4.60
C VAL A 104 -9.24 -15.73 4.18
N ASP A 105 -10.35 -15.78 4.91
CA ASP A 105 -11.48 -14.88 4.67
C ASP A 105 -10.96 -13.43 4.78
N PRO A 106 -11.01 -12.62 3.69
CA PRO A 106 -10.50 -11.26 3.70
C PRO A 106 -11.12 -10.38 4.79
N ARG A 107 -12.37 -10.67 5.20
CA ARG A 107 -13.04 -9.96 6.30
C ARG A 107 -12.50 -10.38 7.66
N GLN A 108 -12.24 -11.67 7.84
CA GLN A 108 -11.63 -12.17 9.06
C GLN A 108 -10.20 -11.65 9.20
N TRP A 109 -9.40 -11.73 8.13
CA TRP A 109 -8.07 -11.14 8.06
C TRP A 109 -8.07 -9.65 8.41
N TRP A 110 -9.00 -8.88 7.81
CA TRP A 110 -9.14 -7.45 8.10
C TRP A 110 -9.42 -7.19 9.57
N THR A 111 -10.38 -7.93 10.14
CA THR A 111 -10.78 -7.80 11.54
C THR A 111 -9.62 -8.11 12.47
N ASP A 112 -8.94 -9.24 12.25
CA ASP A 112 -7.79 -9.68 13.03
C ASP A 112 -6.66 -8.65 12.94
N ARG A 113 -6.42 -8.13 11.73
CA ARG A 113 -5.35 -7.15 11.51
C ARG A 113 -5.66 -5.80 12.15
N VAL A 114 -6.90 -5.32 12.05
CA VAL A 114 -7.35 -4.09 12.72
C VAL A 114 -7.28 -4.26 14.24
N ASN A 115 -7.75 -5.40 14.77
CA ASN A 115 -7.68 -5.71 16.20
C ASN A 115 -6.24 -5.72 16.71
N GLN A 116 -5.35 -6.39 15.97
CA GLN A 116 -3.93 -6.41 16.27
C GLN A 116 -3.32 -5.00 16.27
N LEU A 117 -3.58 -4.20 15.23
CA LEU A 117 -3.03 -2.84 15.09
C LEU A 117 -3.54 -1.88 16.18
N CYS A 118 -4.82 -2.00 16.51
CA CYS A 118 -5.50 -1.19 17.51
C CYS A 118 -5.27 -1.67 18.96
N ASP A 119 -4.65 -2.84 19.13
CA ASP A 119 -4.49 -3.55 20.40
C ASP A 119 -5.83 -3.72 21.15
N ARG A 120 -6.85 -4.15 20.40
CA ARG A 120 -8.24 -4.27 20.86
C ARG A 120 -8.91 -5.47 20.23
N ASP A 121 -9.65 -6.20 21.04
CA ASP A 121 -10.49 -7.29 20.55
C ASP A 121 -11.91 -6.80 20.23
N GLY A 122 -12.58 -7.53 19.35
CA GLY A 122 -13.98 -7.29 19.02
C GLY A 122 -14.36 -7.94 17.70
N ASP A 123 -15.58 -8.42 17.65
CA ASP A 123 -16.19 -8.98 16.45
C ASP A 123 -16.63 -7.84 15.51
N PRO A 124 -16.56 -8.05 14.19
CA PRO A 124 -17.05 -7.07 13.22
C PRO A 124 -18.57 -7.07 13.23
N GLU A 125 -19.17 -5.90 13.28
CA GLU A 125 -20.60 -5.69 13.02
C GLU A 125 -20.73 -5.08 11.62
N PRO A 126 -20.84 -5.91 10.56
CA PRO A 126 -20.61 -5.45 9.19
C PRO A 126 -21.61 -4.37 8.77
N GLU A 127 -21.12 -3.16 8.54
CA GLU A 127 -21.92 -2.01 8.12
C GLU A 127 -21.49 -1.57 6.71
N LYS A 128 -22.45 -1.48 5.78
CA LYS A 128 -22.19 -0.96 4.43
C LYS A 128 -22.22 0.57 4.45
N VAL A 129 -21.09 1.17 4.82
CA VAL A 129 -20.90 2.63 4.85
C VAL A 129 -20.09 3.07 3.64
N PRO A 130 -20.47 4.16 2.94
CA PRO A 130 -19.65 4.68 1.85
C PRO A 130 -18.30 5.21 2.38
N PRO A 131 -17.19 5.09 1.62
CA PRO A 131 -15.84 5.47 2.08
C PRO A 131 -15.72 6.91 2.60
N THR A 132 -16.45 7.85 2.00
CA THR A 132 -16.46 9.26 2.42
C THR A 132 -17.10 9.47 3.78
N ARG A 133 -18.21 8.78 4.07
CA ARG A 133 -18.88 8.83 5.37
C ARG A 133 -18.02 8.17 6.43
N LEU A 134 -17.47 6.97 6.15
CA LEU A 134 -16.54 6.29 7.04
C LEU A 134 -15.35 7.19 7.39
N PHE A 135 -14.75 7.82 6.38
CA PHE A 135 -13.63 8.73 6.58
C PHE A 135 -13.98 9.90 7.51
N ASN A 136 -15.14 10.55 7.31
CA ASN A 136 -15.60 11.63 8.19
C ASN A 136 -15.86 11.16 9.62
N GLU A 137 -16.42 9.97 9.80
CA GLU A 137 -16.66 9.40 11.13
C GLU A 137 -15.35 9.03 11.85
N LEU A 138 -14.35 8.52 11.11
CA LEU A 138 -13.00 8.26 11.62
C LEU A 138 -12.30 9.57 12.00
N LEU A 139 -12.42 10.62 11.18
CA LEU A 139 -11.89 11.95 11.53
C LEU A 139 -12.55 12.52 12.79
N LYS A 140 -13.86 12.35 12.94
CA LYS A 140 -14.57 12.76 14.15
C LYS A 140 -14.08 12.00 15.38
N ALA A 141 -13.99 10.67 15.30
CA ALA A 141 -13.48 9.85 16.40
C ALA A 141 -12.01 10.19 16.76
N ALA A 142 -11.16 10.42 15.76
CA ALA A 142 -9.79 10.88 15.95
C ALA A 142 -9.71 12.30 16.55
N GLY A 143 -10.65 13.17 16.18
CA GLY A 143 -10.90 14.46 16.80
C GLY A 143 -11.21 14.30 18.28
N ASP A 144 -12.21 13.51 18.62
CA ASP A 144 -12.63 13.29 20.00
C ASP A 144 -11.60 12.50 20.84
N GLY A 145 -10.56 11.94 20.20
CA GLY A 145 -9.56 11.10 20.85
C GLY A 145 -10.12 9.73 21.25
N ASN A 146 -11.26 9.35 20.67
CA ASN A 146 -11.94 8.11 20.98
C ASN A 146 -11.39 6.97 20.11
N ALA A 147 -10.33 6.35 20.61
CA ALA A 147 -9.65 5.25 19.94
C ALA A 147 -10.54 3.99 19.81
N ASP A 148 -11.45 3.74 20.76
CA ASP A 148 -12.37 2.60 20.71
C ASP A 148 -13.37 2.77 19.55
N ALA A 149 -13.97 3.95 19.45
CA ALA A 149 -14.90 4.32 18.40
C ALA A 149 -14.24 4.38 17.02
N TYR A 150 -12.95 4.72 16.96
CA TYR A 150 -12.15 4.70 15.75
C TYR A 150 -11.91 3.27 15.25
N CYS A 151 -11.40 2.40 16.14
CA CYS A 151 -11.09 1.02 15.81
C CYS A 151 -12.34 0.19 15.51
N LYS A 152 -13.45 0.40 16.24
CA LYS A 152 -14.74 -0.25 15.94
C LYS A 152 -15.20 0.08 14.52
N ARG A 153 -15.27 1.36 14.15
CA ARG A 153 -15.72 1.77 12.81
C ARG A 153 -14.85 1.24 11.68
N LEU A 154 -13.53 1.22 11.90
CA LEU A 154 -12.60 0.68 10.91
C LEU A 154 -12.77 -0.83 10.72
N ARG A 155 -13.05 -1.56 11.81
CA ARG A 155 -13.35 -2.99 11.79
C ARG A 155 -14.65 -3.28 11.05
N ASP A 156 -15.73 -2.60 11.43
CA ASP A 156 -17.11 -2.80 10.92
C ASP A 156 -17.22 -2.51 9.42
N ALA A 157 -16.42 -1.58 8.90
CA ALA A 157 -16.40 -1.22 7.49
C ALA A 157 -15.85 -2.32 6.56
N GLY A 158 -14.95 -3.17 7.07
CA GLY A 158 -14.29 -4.23 6.33
C GLY A 158 -13.34 -3.75 5.20
N PRO A 159 -12.72 -4.71 4.48
CA PRO A 159 -11.69 -4.42 3.48
C PRO A 159 -12.20 -3.67 2.26
N GLU A 160 -13.43 -3.94 1.82
CA GLU A 160 -14.11 -3.33 0.66
C GLU A 160 -14.14 -1.79 0.68
N THR A 161 -14.23 -1.24 1.88
CA THR A 161 -14.35 0.20 2.14
C THR A 161 -13.04 0.75 2.69
N GLY A 162 -12.39 0.02 3.59
CA GLY A 162 -11.16 0.44 4.25
C GLY A 162 -9.99 0.65 3.28
N VAL A 163 -9.83 -0.21 2.26
CA VAL A 163 -8.78 -0.09 1.24
C VAL A 163 -8.89 1.21 0.42
N LYS A 164 -10.07 1.84 0.39
CA LYS A 164 -10.33 3.10 -0.34
C LYS A 164 -10.00 4.35 0.47
N LEU A 165 -9.86 4.24 1.79
CA LEU A 165 -9.57 5.37 2.68
C LEU A 165 -8.25 6.09 2.36
N PRO A 166 -7.15 5.41 1.99
CA PRO A 166 -5.90 6.07 1.61
C PRO A 166 -6.07 7.03 0.42
N GLY A 167 -6.95 6.71 -0.54
CA GLY A 167 -7.27 7.59 -1.66
C GLY A 167 -7.90 8.92 -1.25
N LEU A 168 -8.59 8.96 -0.11
CA LEU A 168 -9.13 10.19 0.49
C LEU A 168 -8.09 10.86 1.42
N ALA A 169 -7.32 10.07 2.16
CA ALA A 169 -6.37 10.57 3.14
C ALA A 169 -5.16 11.27 2.52
N TRP A 170 -4.53 10.67 1.50
CA TRP A 170 -3.23 11.15 0.98
C TRP A 170 -3.24 12.54 0.37
N PRO A 171 -4.24 12.92 -0.46
CA PRO A 171 -4.33 14.29 -0.93
C PRO A 171 -4.45 15.29 0.23
N LEU A 172 -5.22 14.96 1.27
CA LEU A 172 -5.40 15.82 2.45
C LEU A 172 -4.13 15.90 3.31
N VAL A 173 -3.45 14.77 3.55
CA VAL A 173 -2.17 14.73 4.25
C VAL A 173 -1.15 15.61 3.54
N ARG A 174 -1.05 15.51 2.21
CA ARG A 174 -0.13 16.33 1.41
C ARG A 174 -0.46 17.82 1.50
N SER A 175 -1.74 18.19 1.37
CA SER A 175 -2.18 19.59 1.48
C SER A 175 -1.92 20.16 2.87
N LEU A 176 -2.26 19.44 3.93
CA LEU A 176 -2.03 19.87 5.31
C LEU A 176 -0.54 19.96 5.65
N ALA A 177 0.27 19.02 5.15
CA ALA A 177 1.72 19.09 5.28
C ALA A 177 2.29 20.31 4.54
N ALA A 178 1.78 20.62 3.34
CA ALA A 178 2.19 21.81 2.59
C ALA A 178 1.82 23.11 3.31
N GLU A 179 0.61 23.20 3.87
CA GLU A 179 0.18 24.33 4.69
C GLU A 179 1.06 24.51 5.93
N HIS A 180 1.40 23.41 6.60
CA HIS A 180 2.23 23.44 7.80
C HIS A 180 3.67 23.88 7.51
N LEU A 181 4.24 23.42 6.40
CA LEU A 181 5.61 23.71 5.99
C LEU A 181 5.75 25.02 5.21
N GLY A 182 4.64 25.59 4.73
CA GLY A 182 4.63 26.77 3.84
C GLY A 182 5.20 26.51 2.43
N ARG A 183 5.42 25.23 2.07
CA ARG A 183 5.95 24.79 0.78
C ARG A 183 5.54 23.35 0.49
N ASN A 184 5.70 22.89 -0.75
CA ASN A 184 5.46 21.48 -1.07
C ASN A 184 6.35 20.55 -0.23
N PRO A 185 5.76 19.51 0.41
CA PRO A 185 6.51 18.55 1.19
C PRO A 185 7.42 17.70 0.29
N ASN A 186 8.63 17.43 0.76
CA ASN A 186 9.59 16.54 0.11
C ASN A 186 9.99 15.37 1.04
N ALA A 187 10.78 14.42 0.53
CA ALA A 187 11.20 13.26 1.30
C ALA A 187 12.01 13.61 2.56
N SER A 188 12.77 14.71 2.55
CA SER A 188 13.55 15.18 3.70
C SER A 188 12.69 15.73 4.83
N ASP A 189 11.41 16.05 4.57
CA ASP A 189 10.46 16.56 5.58
C ASP A 189 9.79 15.45 6.39
N VAL A 190 9.82 14.20 5.88
CA VAL A 190 9.14 13.05 6.47
C VAL A 190 9.53 12.82 7.93
N PRO A 191 10.81 12.85 8.34
CA PRO A 191 11.18 12.65 9.74
C PRO A 191 10.58 13.73 10.66
N ALA A 192 10.61 14.99 10.24
CA ALA A 192 10.11 16.12 11.03
C ALA A 192 8.58 16.10 11.18
N LEU A 193 7.85 15.68 10.14
CA LEU A 193 6.41 15.49 10.19
C LEU A 193 6.02 14.27 11.03
N ARG A 194 6.76 13.17 10.90
CA ARG A 194 6.58 11.94 11.69
C ARG A 194 6.67 12.24 13.18
N ASP A 195 7.73 12.92 13.62
CA ASP A 195 7.97 13.17 15.05
C ASP A 195 6.85 14.00 15.69
N LYS A 196 6.20 14.86 14.91
CA LYS A 196 5.05 15.67 15.35
C LYS A 196 3.74 14.88 15.39
N CYS A 197 3.58 13.87 14.54
CA CYS A 197 2.31 13.13 14.39
C CYS A 197 2.29 11.81 15.16
N VAL A 198 3.45 11.18 15.37
CA VAL A 198 3.56 9.78 15.84
C VAL A 198 2.86 9.55 17.17
N ALA A 199 2.96 10.48 18.14
CA ALA A 199 2.31 10.35 19.44
C ALA A 199 0.77 10.32 19.29
N LYS A 200 0.22 11.17 18.41
CA LYS A 200 -1.22 11.23 18.16
C LYS A 200 -1.72 10.01 17.40
N VAL A 201 -0.96 9.55 16.40
CA VAL A 201 -1.30 8.31 15.68
C VAL A 201 -1.28 7.11 16.63
N ARG A 202 -0.25 6.99 17.50
CA ARG A 202 -0.17 5.92 18.50
C ARG A 202 -1.28 5.96 19.55
N SER A 203 -1.83 7.14 19.84
CA SER A 203 -2.98 7.24 20.75
C SER A 203 -4.25 6.58 20.20
N LEU A 204 -4.37 6.48 18.87
CA LEU A 204 -5.50 5.83 18.20
C LEU A 204 -5.16 4.40 17.76
N VAL A 205 -3.94 4.19 17.28
CA VAL A 205 -3.43 2.92 16.75
C VAL A 205 -2.12 2.56 17.49
N PRO A 206 -2.21 1.89 18.65
CA PRO A 206 -1.06 1.66 19.54
C PRO A 206 0.13 0.94 18.90
N LYS A 207 -0.13 -0.02 18.00
CA LYS A 207 0.91 -0.78 17.28
C LYS A 207 1.41 -0.09 15.99
N ALA A 208 1.01 1.17 15.74
CA ALA A 208 1.61 1.98 14.69
C ALA A 208 3.01 2.45 15.11
N GLU A 209 4.03 1.67 14.75
CA GLU A 209 5.42 2.07 14.92
C GLU A 209 5.78 3.36 14.15
N PRO A 210 6.79 4.13 14.60
CA PRO A 210 7.22 5.35 13.93
C PRO A 210 7.61 5.14 12.46
N VAL A 211 8.14 3.96 12.12
CA VAL A 211 8.49 3.59 10.74
C VAL A 211 7.25 3.53 9.84
N HIS A 212 6.14 2.96 10.33
CA HIS A 212 4.88 2.88 9.59
C HIS A 212 4.29 4.26 9.32
N VAL A 213 4.44 5.18 10.27
CA VAL A 213 4.02 6.58 10.10
C VAL A 213 4.89 7.29 9.07
N ALA A 214 6.20 7.03 9.07
CA ALA A 214 7.13 7.58 8.08
C ALA A 214 6.83 7.07 6.66
N GLU A 215 6.56 5.77 6.51
CA GLU A 215 6.18 5.15 5.24
C GLU A 215 4.88 5.74 4.69
N ALA A 216 3.86 5.90 5.55
CA ALA A 216 2.59 6.52 5.17
C ALA A 216 2.76 7.99 4.74
N LEU A 217 3.57 8.75 5.48
CA LEU A 217 3.90 10.14 5.12
C LEU A 217 4.70 10.22 3.82
N ALA A 218 5.68 9.34 3.63
CA ALA A 218 6.44 9.25 2.39
C ALA A 218 5.51 8.93 1.22
N SER A 219 4.61 7.96 1.37
CA SER A 219 3.58 7.64 0.38
C SER A 219 2.73 8.86 0.02
N ALA A 220 2.21 9.58 1.02
CA ALA A 220 1.39 10.76 0.79
C ALA A 220 2.17 11.92 0.14
N CYS A 221 3.42 12.13 0.53
CA CYS A 221 4.24 13.26 0.04
C CYS A 221 4.90 12.99 -1.33
N THR A 222 5.07 11.73 -1.73
CA THR A 222 5.77 11.33 -2.97
C THR A 222 4.87 10.72 -4.04
N LEU A 223 3.58 11.11 -4.08
CA LEU A 223 2.59 10.63 -5.07
C LEU A 223 2.28 9.13 -5.01
N GLY A 224 2.26 8.54 -3.81
CA GLY A 224 1.75 7.19 -3.59
C GLY A 224 2.78 6.06 -3.74
N CYS A 225 4.07 6.38 -3.85
CA CYS A 225 5.16 5.38 -3.86
C CYS A 225 5.46 4.82 -2.45
N GLY A 226 4.44 4.53 -1.65
CA GLY A 226 4.59 3.78 -0.41
C GLY A 226 4.32 2.30 -0.65
N ALA A 227 5.34 1.46 -0.51
CA ALA A 227 5.23 0.02 -0.46
C ALA A 227 4.50 -0.42 0.83
N GLY A 228 3.20 -0.20 0.90
CA GLY A 228 2.38 -0.67 2.00
C GLY A 228 1.82 -2.04 1.67
N ASP A 229 2.52 -3.11 2.05
CA ASP A 229 2.07 -4.51 1.91
C ASP A 229 0.87 -4.83 2.86
N ASP A 230 0.46 -3.84 3.68
CA ASP A 230 -0.58 -3.96 4.70
C ASP A 230 -1.67 -2.89 4.52
N ALA A 231 -2.75 -3.28 3.85
CA ALA A 231 -3.87 -2.38 3.55
C ALA A 231 -4.61 -1.90 4.81
N ALA A 232 -4.74 -2.75 5.84
CA ALA A 232 -5.42 -2.40 7.09
C ALA A 232 -4.62 -1.34 7.86
N ARG A 233 -3.29 -1.46 7.90
CA ARG A 233 -2.41 -0.44 8.48
C ARG A 233 -2.53 0.89 7.74
N THR A 234 -2.50 0.85 6.42
CA THR A 234 -2.59 2.05 5.57
C THR A 234 -3.92 2.78 5.79
N ALA A 235 -5.02 2.01 5.88
CA ALA A 235 -6.36 2.52 6.18
C ALA A 235 -6.50 3.06 7.62
N ALA A 236 -5.81 2.45 8.59
CA ALA A 236 -5.80 2.89 9.97
C ALA A 236 -4.98 4.17 10.18
N ILE A 237 -3.84 4.30 9.50
CA ILE A 237 -2.91 5.43 9.68
C ILE A 237 -3.36 6.68 8.91
N GLY A 238 -3.99 6.52 7.73
CA GLY A 238 -4.38 7.65 6.87
C GLY A 238 -5.27 8.70 7.56
N PRO A 239 -6.47 8.35 8.04
CA PRO A 239 -7.36 9.29 8.72
C PRO A 239 -6.76 9.82 10.04
N ALA A 240 -6.01 8.98 10.77
CA ALA A 240 -5.29 9.40 11.97
C ALA A 240 -4.22 10.48 11.66
N LEU A 241 -3.50 10.36 10.54
CA LEU A 241 -2.54 11.37 10.10
C LEU A 241 -3.19 12.68 9.71
N VAL A 242 -4.32 12.64 9.00
CA VAL A 242 -5.09 13.84 8.66
C VAL A 242 -5.53 14.56 9.95
N ALA A 243 -6.07 13.84 10.92
CA ALA A 243 -6.48 14.41 12.20
C ALA A 243 -5.28 14.96 13.01
N ALA A 244 -4.11 14.32 12.94
CA ALA A 244 -2.90 14.79 13.60
C ALA A 244 -2.36 16.08 12.96
N LEU A 245 -2.25 16.10 11.62
CA LEU A 245 -1.74 17.25 10.87
C LEU A 245 -2.66 18.47 10.97
N HIS A 246 -3.98 18.27 10.95
CA HIS A 246 -4.96 19.35 11.12
C HIS A 246 -4.83 20.07 12.47
N ARG A 247 -4.23 19.41 13.47
CA ARG A 247 -4.02 19.97 14.82
C ARG A 247 -2.66 20.61 15.01
N LEU A 248 -1.75 20.50 14.04
CA LEU A 248 -0.45 21.13 14.17
C LEU A 248 -0.59 22.66 14.06
N PRO A 249 0.06 23.42 14.96
CA PRO A 249 0.14 24.85 14.81
C PRO A 249 0.88 25.18 13.52
N ARG A 250 0.25 25.96 12.64
CA ARG A 250 0.86 26.43 11.40
C ARG A 250 2.18 27.14 11.71
N GLN A 251 3.26 26.77 11.04
CA GLN A 251 4.52 27.50 11.19
C GLN A 251 4.31 28.92 10.68
N ARG A 252 4.42 29.92 11.58
CA ARG A 252 4.48 31.31 11.14
C ARG A 252 5.84 31.57 10.50
N PRO A 253 5.92 32.41 9.46
CA PRO A 253 7.17 32.71 8.76
C PRO A 253 8.28 33.31 9.65
N GLN A 254 7.97 33.72 10.89
CA GLN A 254 8.90 34.30 11.85
C GLN A 254 9.90 33.28 12.45
N ASP A 255 9.48 32.02 12.68
CA ASP A 255 10.36 30.99 13.28
C ASP A 255 11.50 30.52 12.34
N VAL A 256 11.37 30.79 11.04
CA VAL A 256 12.39 30.43 10.04
C VAL A 256 13.58 31.40 10.09
N HIS A 257 13.37 32.65 10.53
CA HIS A 257 14.43 33.65 10.66
C HIS A 257 15.29 33.45 11.91
N ASP A 258 14.69 33.08 13.05
CA ASP A 258 15.43 32.84 14.30
C ASP A 258 16.37 31.63 14.22
N ARG A 259 15.92 30.51 13.63
CA ARG A 259 16.81 29.33 13.45
C ARG A 259 17.97 29.58 12.50
N LYS A 260 17.84 30.52 11.58
CA LYS A 260 18.88 30.85 10.60
C LYS A 260 19.91 31.84 11.17
N THR A 261 19.53 32.61 12.18
CA THR A 261 20.42 33.49 12.93
C THR A 261 21.18 32.72 14.02
N GLU A 262 20.56 31.77 14.71
CA GLU A 262 21.24 30.92 15.71
C GLU A 262 22.29 29.96 15.12
N ARG A 263 22.16 29.52 13.86
CA ARG A 263 23.19 28.69 13.18
C ARG A 263 24.36 29.49 12.60
N ARG A 264 24.34 30.82 12.70
CA ARG A 264 25.39 31.71 12.21
C ARG A 264 26.13 32.47 13.32
N ALA A 265 25.74 32.27 14.58
CA ALA A 265 26.45 32.73 15.77
C ALA A 265 27.29 31.58 16.35
#